data_AF-A0A0Q7NHE2-F1
#
_entry.id   AF-A0A0Q7NHE2-F1
#
_cell.length_a   1.000
_cell.length_b   1.000
_cell.length_c   1.000
_cell.angle_alpha   90.00
_cell.angle_beta   90.00
_cell.angle_gamma   90.00
#
_symmetry.space_group_name_H-M   'P 1'
#
loop_
_entity.id
_entity.type
_entity.pdbx_description
1 polymer ?
#
loop_
_entity_poly.entity_id
_entity_poly.type
_entity_poly.pdbx_seq_one_letter_code
_entity_poly.pdbx_strand_id
1 'polypeptide(L)' 'MARKNTTRTDNGLADVIDFQTRSRCRSEARGLDPLAVAVTMLAETGHAPAWNDYGTDGWDDAA' A
#
# COMPACT_ATOMS: atom_id res chain seq x y z
N MET A 1 -4.16 -37.13 1.54
CA MET A 1 -4.36 -35.79 0.92
C MET A 1 -3.17 -34.91 1.31
N ALA A 2 -2.10 -34.90 0.51
CA ALA A 2 -0.92 -34.09 0.80
C ALA A 2 -1.12 -32.66 0.28
N ARG A 3 -1.07 -31.65 1.16
CA ARG A 3 -1.06 -30.25 0.75
C ARG A 3 0.27 -29.99 0.03
N LYS A 4 0.20 -29.69 -1.27
CA LYS A 4 1.35 -29.20 -2.02
C LYS A 4 1.63 -27.79 -1.54
N ASN A 5 2.72 -27.59 -0.80
CA ASN A 5 3.25 -26.26 -0.56
C ASN A 5 3.95 -25.82 -1.85
N THR A 6 3.18 -25.23 -2.76
CA THR A 6 3.73 -24.58 -3.96
C THR A 6 4.55 -23.39 -3.48
N THR A 7 5.85 -23.58 -3.28
CA THR A 7 6.79 -22.46 -3.20
C THR A 7 6.70 -21.76 -4.54
N ARG A 8 5.98 -20.63 -4.55
CA ARG A 8 5.90 -19.72 -5.68
C ARG A 8 7.35 -19.35 -6.02
N THR A 9 7.78 -19.67 -7.22
CA THR A 9 9.09 -19.23 -7.74
C THR A 9 8.87 -17.86 -8.33
N ASP A 10 8.84 -16.86 -7.47
CA ASP A 10 8.90 -15.45 -7.83
C ASP A 10 10.28 -15.21 -8.46
N ASN A 11 10.33 -14.61 -9.65
CA ASN A 11 11.50 -14.53 -10.54
C ASN A 11 12.65 -13.63 -10.01
N GLY A 12 13.10 -13.81 -8.78
CA GLY A 12 14.12 -12.96 -8.16
C GLY A 12 13.64 -11.53 -7.84
N LEU A 13 12.39 -11.21 -8.17
CA LEU A 13 11.66 -10.13 -7.53
C LEU A 13 11.30 -10.63 -6.15
N ALA A 14 12.18 -10.42 -5.18
CA ALA A 14 11.77 -10.49 -3.78
C ALA A 14 10.46 -9.71 -3.69
N ASP A 15 9.43 -10.30 -3.08
CA ASP A 15 8.16 -9.63 -2.82
C ASP A 15 8.48 -8.38 -1.97
N VAL A 16 8.77 -7.25 -2.65
CA VAL A 16 9.10 -5.98 -2.01
C VAL A 16 7.77 -5.47 -1.51
N ILE A 17 7.40 -5.97 -0.34
CA ILE A 17 6.21 -5.53 0.38
C ILE A 17 6.45 -4.07 0.70
N ASP A 18 5.74 -3.19 -0.01
CA ASP A 18 5.65 -1.81 0.38
C ASP A 18 4.95 -1.74 1.75
N PHE A 19 5.72 -1.34 2.77
CA PHE A 19 5.26 -1.24 4.14
C PHE A 19 4.11 -0.23 4.28
N GLN A 20 4.08 0.81 3.45
CA GLN A 20 3.00 1.81 3.44
C GLN A 20 1.71 1.17 2.93
N THR A 21 1.75 0.55 1.75
CA THR A 21 0.61 -0.17 1.18
C THR A 21 0.10 -1.26 2.11
N ARG A 22 0.99 -2.02 2.78
CA ARG A 22 0.58 -3.05 3.73
C ARG A 22 -0.11 -2.50 4.98
N SER A 23 0.44 -1.44 5.58
CA SER A 23 -0.17 -0.79 6.75
C SER A 23 -1.56 -0.26 6.41
N ARG A 24 -1.70 0.36 5.23
CA ARG A 24 -2.95 0.87 4.69
C ARG A 24 -4.01 -0.22 4.55
N CYS A 25 -3.74 -1.24 3.72
CA CYS A 25 -4.71 -2.28 3.42
C CYS A 25 -5.17 -3.02 4.67
N ARG A 26 -4.26 -3.23 5.64
CA ARG A 26 -4.60 -3.84 6.92
C ARG A 26 -5.57 -2.97 7.74
N SER A 27 -5.36 -1.66 7.74
CA SER A 27 -6.18 -0.70 8.49
C SER A 27 -7.55 -0.53 7.85
N GLU A 28 -7.61 -0.45 6.53
CA GLU A 28 -8.84 -0.41 5.74
C GLU A 28 -9.66 -1.72 5.89
N ALA A 29 -9.01 -2.88 5.85
CA ALA A 29 -9.67 -4.17 6.03
C ALA A 29 -10.28 -4.36 7.44
N ARG A 30 -9.80 -3.60 8.43
CA ARG A 30 -10.38 -3.55 9.78
C ARG A 30 -11.58 -2.59 9.87
N GLY A 31 -11.93 -1.90 8.79
CA GLY A 31 -13.02 -0.93 8.75
C GLY A 31 -12.71 0.35 9.51
N LEU A 32 -11.43 0.71 9.67
CA LEU A 32 -11.05 1.99 10.25
C LEU A 32 -11.52 3.13 9.35
N ASP A 33 -11.90 4.25 9.97
CA ASP A 33 -12.20 5.46 9.22
C ASP A 33 -10.92 5.98 8.53
N PRO A 34 -11.05 6.78 7.45
CA PRO A 34 -9.89 7.28 6.74
C PRO A 34 -8.91 8.03 7.67
N LEU A 35 -9.40 8.81 8.63
CA LEU A 35 -8.51 9.51 9.55
C LEU A 35 -7.65 8.55 10.39
N ALA A 36 -8.26 7.50 10.97
CA ALA A 36 -7.50 6.50 11.73
C ALA A 36 -6.56 5.69 10.84
N VAL A 37 -6.91 5.41 9.59
CA VAL A 37 -5.99 4.78 8.62
C VAL A 37 -4.74 5.67 8.44
N ALA A 38 -4.91 6.98 8.23
CA ALA A 38 -3.78 7.89 8.05
C ALA A 38 -2.88 7.99 9.29
N VAL A 39 -3.48 8.11 10.47
CA VAL A 39 -2.73 8.15 11.74
C VAL A 39 -1.96 6.86 11.96
N THR A 40 -2.59 5.71 11.70
CA THR A 40 -1.95 4.40 11.86
C THR A 40 -0.79 4.23 10.89
N MET A 41 -0.98 4.59 9.61
CA MET A 41 0.09 4.57 8.60
C MET A 41 1.24 5.50 8.97
N LEU A 42 0.96 6.72 9.41
CA LEU A 42 1.96 7.71 9.80
C LEU A 42 2.78 7.20 11.01
N ALA A 43 2.11 6.64 12.01
CA ALA A 43 2.78 6.08 13.19
C ALA A 43 3.65 4.85 12.85
N GLU A 44 3.21 4.01 11.92
CA GLU A 44 3.90 2.76 11.58
C GLU A 44 5.00 2.93 10.52
N THR A 45 4.86 3.89 9.61
CA THR A 45 5.71 4.00 8.40
C THR A 45 6.34 5.38 8.21
N GLY A 46 5.99 6.36 9.06
CA GLY A 46 6.45 7.74 8.93
C GLY A 46 5.84 8.50 7.75
N HIS A 47 4.95 7.88 6.98
CA HIS A 47 4.31 8.47 5.80
C HIS A 47 2.79 8.46 5.95
N ALA A 48 2.17 9.60 5.65
CA ALA A 48 0.72 9.71 5.54
C ALA A 48 0.28 9.28 4.12
N PRO A 49 -0.91 8.68 3.97
CA PRO A 49 -1.45 8.34 2.66
C PRO A 49 -1.70 9.61 1.84
N ALA A 50 -1.20 9.63 0.61
CA ALA A 50 -1.37 10.74 -0.33
C ALA A 50 -2.73 10.65 -1.05
N TRP A 51 -3.84 10.67 -0.31
CA TRP A 51 -5.19 10.61 -0.92
C TRP A 51 -5.50 11.81 -1.83
N ASN A 52 -4.79 12.92 -1.63
CA ASN A 52 -4.97 14.17 -2.35
C ASN A 52 -3.76 14.53 -3.23
N ASP A 53 -2.79 13.65 -3.43
CA ASP A 53 -1.89 13.77 -4.59
C ASP A 53 -2.71 13.37 -5.82
N TYR A 54 -3.62 14.26 -6.21
CA TYR A 54 -3.90 14.42 -7.63
C TYR A 54 -2.59 14.97 -8.18
N GLY A 55 -1.76 14.08 -8.73
CA GLY A 55 -0.59 14.53 -9.47
C GLY A 55 -1.03 15.65 -10.41
N THR A 56 -0.26 16.72 -10.43
CA THR A 56 -0.39 17.73 -11.50
C THR A 56 0.10 17.16 -12.84
N ASP A 57 0.31 15.84 -12.91
CA ASP A 57 0.91 15.06 -13.99
C ASP A 57 -0.05 14.85 -15.18
N GLY A 58 -1.20 15.52 -15.20
CA GLY A 58 -2.22 15.36 -16.25
C GLY A 58 -2.64 16.64 -16.99
N TRP A 59 -2.10 17.83 -16.69
CA TRP A 59 -2.60 19.09 -17.27
C TRP A 59 -1.53 20.06 -17.80
N ASP A 60 -0.25 19.65 -17.89
CA ASP A 60 0.84 20.54 -18.34
C ASP A 60 1.48 20.15 -19.69
N ASP A 61 0.80 19.33 -20.50
CA ASP A 61 1.21 18.97 -21.87
C ASP A 61 0.21 19.50 -22.93
N ALA A 62 -0.28 20.73 -22.73
CA ALA A 62 -1.11 21.44 -23.70
C ALA A 62 -0.86 22.96 -23.69
N ALA A 63 0.34 23.39 -24.09
CA ALA A 63 0.62 24.77 -24.50
C ALA A 63 1.73 24.83 -25.57
#